data_AF-A0A1U9Z7Y4-F1
#
_entry.id   AF-A0A1U9Z7Y4-F1
#
_cell.length_a   1.000
_cell.length_b   1.000
_cell.length_c   1.000
_cell.angle_alpha   90.00
_cell.angle_beta   90.00
_cell.angle_gamma   90.00
#
_symmetry.space_group_name_H-M   'P 1'
#
loop_
_entity.id
_entity.type
_entity.pdbx_description
1 polymer ?
#
loop_
_entity_poly.entity_id
_entity_poly.type
_entity_poly.pdbx_seq_one_letter_code
_entity_poly.pdbx_strand_id
1 'polypeptide(L)'
;MASLEKHLIRRDHGLALLFTPPFDDGPRDPGYIKGYPPGLRENGGQYSHAAMCAIMAFAKSGAGDKAHDLFALLNPINHALTAAEADRYKVEPYVVAADVYSVALNVPPISICRPAVASGPIATD
;
A
#
# COMPACT_ATOMS: atom_id res chain seq x y z
N MET A 1 -12.26 -10.37 10.97
CA MET A 1 -11.68 -9.23 10.22
C MET A 1 -11.51 -7.94 11.04
N ALA A 2 -12.11 -7.81 12.24
CA ALA A 2 -12.08 -6.56 13.02
C ALA A 2 -10.67 -6.00 13.35
N SER A 3 -9.68 -6.86 13.62
CA SER A 3 -8.30 -6.40 13.91
C SER A 3 -7.67 -5.69 12.70
N LEU A 4 -7.81 -6.26 11.50
CA LEU A 4 -7.34 -5.65 10.26
C LEU A 4 -8.00 -4.28 10.04
N GLU A 5 -9.31 -4.18 10.24
CA GLU A 5 -10.04 -2.92 10.07
C GLU A 5 -9.55 -1.84 11.04
N LYS A 6 -9.33 -2.21 12.30
CA LYS A 6 -8.88 -1.29 13.34
C LYS A 6 -7.44 -0.83 13.14
N HIS A 7 -6.56 -1.75 12.75
CA HIS A 7 -5.12 -1.50 12.81
C HIS A 7 -4.49 -1.17 11.46
N LEU A 8 -5.00 -1.70 10.35
CA LEU A 8 -4.33 -1.67 9.05
C LEU A 8 -5.04 -0.85 7.98
N ILE A 9 -6.35 -0.62 8.11
CA ILE A 9 -7.11 0.22 7.17
C ILE A 9 -7.11 1.67 7.67
N ARG A 10 -6.48 2.56 6.91
CA ARG A 10 -6.37 4.00 7.17
C ARG A 10 -7.23 4.73 6.14
N ARG A 11 -8.53 4.84 6.41
CA ARG A 11 -9.51 5.43 5.46
C ARG A 11 -9.18 6.88 5.12
N ASP A 12 -8.77 7.68 6.10
CA ASP A 12 -8.43 9.11 5.91
C ASP A 12 -7.22 9.31 4.98
N HIS A 13 -6.39 8.27 4.83
CA HIS A 13 -5.21 8.29 3.97
C HIS A 13 -5.38 7.44 2.70
N GLY A 14 -6.52 6.75 2.55
CA GLY A 14 -6.73 5.83 1.43
C GLY A 14 -5.77 4.65 1.40
N LEU A 15 -5.37 4.10 2.57
CA LEU A 15 -4.35 3.03 2.67
C LEU A 15 -4.84 1.76 3.38
N ALA A 16 -4.33 0.62 2.92
CA ALA A 16 -4.44 -0.70 3.55
C ALA A 16 -3.04 -1.27 3.79
N LEU A 17 -2.50 -1.06 4.98
CA LEU A 17 -1.11 -1.38 5.32
C LEU A 17 -0.86 -2.90 5.38
N LEU A 18 0.35 -3.34 5.00
CA LEU A 18 0.77 -4.72 5.15
C LEU A 18 0.89 -5.11 6.63
N PHE A 19 1.50 -4.24 7.45
CA PHE A 19 1.51 -4.34 8.90
C PHE A 19 1.79 -2.98 9.54
N THR A 20 1.65 -2.90 10.87
CA THR A 20 2.00 -1.73 11.67
C THR A 20 2.33 -2.15 13.11
N PRO A 21 3.26 -1.49 13.82
CA PRO A 21 4.18 -0.45 13.32
C PRO A 21 5.24 -1.04 12.35
N PRO A 22 5.78 -0.23 11.43
CA PRO A 22 6.94 -0.63 10.63
C PRO A 22 8.17 -0.87 11.52
N PHE A 23 9.16 -1.60 11.02
CA PHE A 23 10.45 -1.75 11.67
C PHE A 23 11.32 -0.52 11.42
N ASP A 24 12.03 -0.07 12.45
CA ASP A 24 12.98 1.05 12.44
C ASP A 24 14.39 0.55 12.84
N ASP A 25 15.33 1.46 13.15
CA ASP A 25 16.70 1.11 13.56
C ASP A 25 16.78 0.45 14.96
N GLY A 26 15.66 0.04 15.55
CA GLY A 26 15.60 -0.67 16.81
C GLY A 26 16.27 -2.06 16.78
N PRO A 27 16.38 -2.76 17.93
CA PRO A 27 17.15 -4.00 18.04
C PRO A 27 16.52 -5.22 17.37
N ARG A 28 15.25 -5.13 16.92
CA ARG A 28 14.56 -6.26 16.28
C ARG A 28 15.10 -6.44 14.86
N ASP A 29 15.48 -7.68 14.51
CA ASP A 29 15.94 -8.06 13.18
C ASP A 29 14.94 -9.03 12.52
N PRO A 30 14.02 -8.53 11.68
CA PRO A 30 13.06 -9.32 10.92
C PRO A 30 13.64 -9.80 9.57
N GLY A 31 14.93 -9.59 9.30
CA GLY A 31 15.57 -9.85 8.01
C GLY A 31 15.38 -8.72 7.00
N TYR A 32 15.39 -9.07 5.70
CA TYR A 32 15.49 -8.11 4.59
C TYR A 32 14.42 -7.01 4.59
N ILE A 33 13.25 -7.25 5.17
CA ILE A 33 12.18 -6.26 5.29
C ILE A 33 12.62 -4.97 6.01
N LYS A 34 13.59 -5.07 6.92
CA LYS A 34 14.17 -3.90 7.62
C LYS A 34 15.09 -3.07 6.72
N GLY A 35 15.49 -3.59 5.56
CA GLY A 35 16.27 -2.86 4.56
C GLY A 35 15.46 -1.75 3.86
N TYR A 36 14.12 -1.78 3.94
CA TYR A 36 13.27 -0.68 3.47
C TYR A 36 13.02 0.33 4.57
N PRO A 37 13.03 1.65 4.28
CA PRO A 37 12.66 2.65 5.26
C PRO A 37 11.23 2.42 5.82
N PRO A 38 10.97 2.81 7.08
CA PRO A 38 9.64 2.68 7.68
C PRO A 38 8.55 3.32 6.82
N GLY A 39 7.52 2.56 6.47
CA GLY A 39 6.38 2.98 5.66
C GLY A 39 6.53 2.78 4.15
N LEU A 40 7.67 2.23 3.70
CA LEU A 40 7.93 1.93 2.29
C LEU A 40 7.82 0.43 2.03
N ARG A 41 7.28 0.10 0.84
CA ARG A 41 7.26 -1.26 0.30
C ARG A 41 6.69 -2.24 1.32
N GLU A 42 7.37 -3.36 1.55
CA GLU A 42 6.99 -4.38 2.51
C GLU A 42 7.08 -3.86 3.96
N ASN A 43 7.91 -2.85 4.29
CA ASN A 43 8.07 -2.35 5.66
C ASN A 43 6.97 -1.36 6.07
N GLY A 44 5.73 -1.82 6.16
CA GLY A 44 4.60 -1.02 6.64
C GLY A 44 3.99 -0.08 5.60
N GLY A 45 4.34 -0.21 4.32
CA GLY A 45 3.56 0.33 3.21
C GLY A 45 2.28 -0.49 2.95
N GLN A 46 1.46 -0.05 2.00
CA GLN A 46 0.41 -0.89 1.42
C GLN A 46 1.03 -1.80 0.36
N TYR A 47 0.79 -3.10 0.48
CA TYR A 47 1.12 -4.08 -0.55
C TYR A 47 -0.17 -4.53 -1.23
N SER A 48 -0.44 -4.06 -2.45
CA SER A 48 -1.77 -4.19 -3.07
C SER A 48 -2.22 -5.64 -3.21
N HIS A 49 -1.28 -6.56 -3.47
CA HIS A 49 -1.56 -8.00 -3.52
C HIS A 49 -2.08 -8.55 -2.18
N ALA A 50 -1.52 -8.12 -1.04
CA ALA A 50 -1.99 -8.53 0.28
C ALA A 50 -3.35 -7.90 0.61
N ALA A 51 -3.56 -6.64 0.22
CA ALA A 51 -4.84 -5.96 0.42
C ALA A 51 -5.97 -6.59 -0.43
N MET A 52 -5.67 -7.10 -1.63
CA MET A 52 -6.61 -7.91 -2.43
C MET A 52 -7.05 -9.19 -1.70
N CYS A 53 -6.15 -9.87 -0.99
CA CYS A 53 -6.52 -11.01 -0.14
C CYS A 53 -7.51 -10.62 0.96
N ALA A 54 -7.37 -9.43 1.54
CA ALA A 54 -8.32 -8.93 2.54
C ALA A 54 -9.70 -8.63 1.94
N ILE A 55 -9.76 -8.06 0.72
CA ILE A 55 -11.02 -7.87 -0.02
C ILE A 55 -11.73 -9.21 -0.22
N MET A 56 -11.00 -10.23 -0.71
CA MET A 56 -11.56 -11.57 -0.89
C MET A 56 -12.05 -12.18 0.42
N ALA A 57 -11.35 -11.95 1.54
CA ALA A 57 -11.76 -12.43 2.85
C ALA A 57 -13.05 -11.74 3.35
N PHE A 58 -13.22 -10.43 3.14
CA PHE A 58 -14.48 -9.74 3.45
C PHE A 58 -15.63 -10.30 2.60
N ALA A 59 -15.41 -10.46 1.29
CA ALA A 59 -16.44 -11.01 0.39
C ALA A 59 -16.85 -12.43 0.81
N LYS A 60 -15.88 -13.31 1.09
CA LYS A 60 -16.14 -14.70 1.54
C LYS A 60 -16.82 -14.79 2.90
N SER A 61 -16.68 -13.79 3.75
CA SER A 61 -17.34 -13.74 5.07
C SER A 61 -18.74 -13.09 5.03
N GLY A 62 -19.25 -12.76 3.84
CA GLY A 62 -20.56 -12.12 3.66
C GLY A 62 -20.55 -10.61 3.95
N ALA A 63 -19.38 -10.02 4.21
CA ALA A 63 -19.21 -8.59 4.45
C ALA A 63 -18.99 -7.83 3.12
N GLY A 64 -19.99 -7.89 2.24
CA GLY A 64 -19.93 -7.33 0.88
C GLY A 64 -19.60 -5.84 0.85
N ASP A 65 -20.26 -5.04 1.68
CA ASP A 65 -20.02 -3.59 1.76
C ASP A 65 -18.56 -3.29 2.13
N LYS A 66 -18.00 -4.01 3.10
CA LYS A 66 -16.60 -3.85 3.51
C LYS A 66 -15.62 -4.27 2.41
N ALA A 67 -15.95 -5.31 1.64
CA ALA A 67 -15.16 -5.72 0.50
C ALA A 67 -15.17 -4.63 -0.58
N HIS A 68 -16.34 -4.04 -0.85
CA HIS A 68 -16.51 -2.94 -1.79
C HIS A 68 -15.75 -1.69 -1.35
N ASP A 69 -15.89 -1.27 -0.08
CA ASP A 69 -15.18 -0.11 0.47
C ASP A 69 -13.66 -0.26 0.34
N LEU A 70 -13.13 -1.44 0.66
CA LEU A 70 -11.70 -1.71 0.54
C LEU A 70 -11.27 -1.76 -0.92
N PHE A 71 -12.07 -2.33 -1.82
CA PHE A 71 -11.81 -2.29 -3.26
C PHE A 71 -11.78 -0.85 -3.79
N ALA A 72 -12.74 -0.02 -3.39
CA ALA A 72 -12.80 1.39 -3.80
C ALA A 72 -11.57 2.16 -3.30
N LEU A 73 -11.07 1.86 -2.10
CA LEU A 73 -9.84 2.43 -1.56
C LEU A 73 -8.60 2.02 -2.37
N LEU A 74 -8.55 0.80 -2.90
CA LEU A 74 -7.42 0.30 -3.72
C LEU A 74 -7.51 0.71 -5.20
N ASN A 75 -8.69 1.08 -5.69
CA ASN A 75 -8.91 1.30 -7.11
C ASN A 75 -8.09 2.50 -7.61
N PRO A 76 -7.12 2.32 -8.52
CA PRO A 76 -6.21 3.37 -8.96
C PRO A 76 -6.92 4.58 -9.61
N ILE A 77 -8.12 4.38 -10.17
CA ILE A 77 -8.95 5.46 -10.72
C ILE A 77 -9.32 6.47 -9.63
N ASN A 78 -9.62 6.00 -8.42
CA ASN A 78 -10.02 6.84 -7.31
C ASN A 78 -8.86 7.67 -6.74
N HIS A 79 -7.61 7.38 -7.13
CA HIS A 79 -6.42 8.16 -6.76
C HIS A 79 -6.04 9.22 -7.80
N ALA A 80 -6.85 9.41 -8.84
CA ALA A 80 -6.57 10.34 -9.93
C ALA A 80 -7.82 11.03 -10.48
N LEU A 81 -8.81 11.29 -9.61
CA LEU A 81 -10.04 11.99 -9.99
C LEU A 81 -9.78 13.49 -10.27
N THR A 82 -8.68 14.02 -9.74
CA THR A 82 -8.19 15.37 -10.00
C THR A 82 -6.71 15.36 -10.39
N ALA A 83 -6.26 16.43 -11.05
CA ALA A 83 -4.85 16.59 -11.42
C ALA A 83 -3.91 16.56 -10.18
N ALA A 84 -4.33 17.18 -9.07
CA ALA A 84 -3.54 17.18 -7.84
C ALA A 84 -3.42 15.79 -7.20
N GLU A 85 -4.47 14.98 -7.26
CA GLU A 85 -4.44 13.59 -6.78
C GLU A 85 -3.57 12.71 -7.69
N ALA A 86 -3.68 12.87 -9.02
CA ALA A 86 -2.80 12.18 -9.97
C ALA A 86 -1.32 12.55 -9.75
N ASP A 87 -1.04 13.84 -9.52
CA ASP A 87 0.29 14.33 -9.18
C ASP A 87 0.80 13.77 -7.85
N ARG A 88 -0.07 13.43 -6.92
CA ARG A 88 0.31 12.73 -5.68
C ARG A 88 0.49 11.23 -5.89
N TYR A 89 -0.36 10.58 -6.69
CA TYR A 89 -0.32 9.14 -6.92
C TYR A 89 0.89 8.71 -7.76
N LYS A 90 1.37 9.58 -8.66
CA LYS A 90 2.63 9.47 -9.42
C LYS A 90 2.74 8.29 -10.40
N VAL A 91 1.74 7.41 -10.50
CA VAL A 91 1.68 6.27 -11.42
C VAL A 91 0.38 6.24 -12.21
N GLU A 92 0.29 5.32 -13.17
CA GLU A 92 -0.84 5.16 -14.07
C GLU A 92 -2.14 4.83 -13.31
N PRO A 93 -3.22 5.62 -13.45
CA PRO A 93 -4.48 5.39 -12.74
C PRO A 93 -5.35 4.27 -13.36
N TYR A 94 -4.87 3.64 -14.44
CA TYR A 94 -5.53 2.53 -15.12
C TYR A 94 -4.85 1.18 -14.87
N VAL A 95 -3.78 1.14 -14.06
CA VAL A 95 -3.12 -0.09 -13.61
C VAL A 95 -2.95 -0.03 -12.10
N VAL A 96 -3.13 -1.17 -11.42
CA VAL A 96 -2.92 -1.25 -9.97
C VAL A 96 -1.42 -1.11 -9.65
N ALA A 97 -1.10 -0.25 -8.67
CA ALA A 97 0.26 -0.15 -8.14
C ALA A 97 0.64 -1.42 -7.36
N ALA A 98 1.90 -1.86 -7.46
CA ALA A 98 2.41 -2.95 -6.62
C ALA A 98 2.28 -2.61 -5.13
N ASP A 99 2.72 -1.40 -4.78
CA ASP A 99 2.71 -0.86 -3.44
C ASP A 99 2.47 0.65 -3.43
N VAL A 100 1.99 1.14 -2.28
CA VAL A 100 1.74 2.56 -1.99
C VAL A 100 2.39 2.89 -0.64
N TYR A 101 3.17 3.96 -0.59
CA TYR A 101 3.89 4.35 0.63
C TYR A 101 2.94 4.96 1.66
N SER A 102 3.18 4.61 2.93
CA SER A 102 2.38 5.11 4.06
C SER A 102 2.97 6.34 4.74
N VAL A 103 4.10 6.82 4.23
CA VAL A 103 4.81 8.01 4.70
C VAL A 103 5.14 8.94 3.52
N ALA A 104 5.22 10.24 3.79
CA ALA A 104 5.75 11.18 2.82
C ALA A 104 7.27 11.01 2.71
N LEU A 105 7.79 11.02 1.49
CA LEU A 105 9.22 11.02 1.24
C LEU A 105 9.76 12.45 1.29
N ASN A 106 10.72 12.71 2.18
CA ASN A 106 11.47 13.98 2.21
C ASN A 106 12.63 14.01 1.18
N VAL A 107 12.51 13.24 0.09
CA VAL A 107 13.53 13.09 -0.97
C VAL A 107 12.86 13.40 -2.33
N PRO A 108 13.55 14.05 -3.30
CA PRO A 108 12.98 14.40 -4.62
C PRO A 108 12.48 13.16 -5.39
N PRO A 109 11.60 13.33 -6.41
CA PRO A 109 10.35 12.60 -6.57
C PRO A 109 10.57 11.10 -6.81
N ILE A 110 10.79 10.34 -5.75
CA ILE A 110 10.55 8.90 -5.78
C ILE A 110 9.03 8.77 -5.68
N SER A 111 8.44 8.17 -6.71
CA SER A 111 7.01 7.94 -6.83
C SER A 111 6.44 7.35 -5.53
N ILE A 112 5.34 7.92 -5.02
CA ILE A 112 4.65 7.43 -3.80
C ILE A 112 4.10 6.01 -4.02
N CYS A 113 3.91 5.63 -5.29
CA CYS A 113 3.44 4.33 -5.71
C CYS A 113 4.43 3.73 -6.72
N ARG A 114 4.54 2.40 -6.79
CA ARG A 114 5.32 1.74 -7.86
C ARG A 114 4.38 0.99 -8.80
N PRO A 115 4.53 1.10 -10.13
CA PRO A 115 3.68 0.32 -11.05
C PRO A 115 3.99 -1.17 -10.92
N ALA A 116 2.95 -2.01 -10.97
CA ALA A 116 3.09 -3.46 -10.84
C ALA A 116 3.93 -4.10 -11.96
N VAL A 117 4.00 -3.48 -13.14
CA VAL A 117 4.74 -4.01 -14.30
C VAL A 117 6.24 -3.77 -14.20
N ALA A 118 6.71 -2.85 -13.33
CA ALA A 118 8.13 -2.53 -13.19
C ALA A 118 8.89 -3.48 -12.23
N SER A 119 8.32 -4.59 -11.80
CA SER A 119 8.99 -5.62 -10.99
C SER A 119 10.00 -6.45 -11.82
N GLY A 120 10.98 -5.77 -12.44
CA GLY A 120 12.21 -6.41 -12.90
C GLY A 120 13.15 -6.72 -11.72
N PRO A 121 14.10 -7.65 -11.88
CA PRO A 121 15.01 -8.04 -10.82
C PRO A 121 15.79 -6.81 -10.33
N ILE A 122 15.87 -6.67 -9.01
CA ILE A 122 16.77 -5.72 -8.36
C ILE A 122 18.17 -6.08 -8.86
N ALA A 123 18.83 -5.15 -9.56
CA ALA A 123 20.22 -5.29 -9.95
C ALA A 123 21.04 -5.50 -8.67
N THR A 124 21.60 -6.69 -8.53
CA THR A 124 22.70 -6.96 -7.62
C THR A 124 23.98 -6.49 -8.33
N ASP A 125 24.52 -5.36 -7.90
CA ASP A 125 25.95 -5.08 -8.00
C ASP A 125 26.60 -5.39 -6.64
#